data_AF-A0A1Q6F392-F1
#
_entry.id   AF-A0A1Q6F392-F1
#
_cell.length_a   1.000
_cell.length_b   1.000
_cell.length_c   1.000
_cell.angle_alpha   90.00
_cell.angle_beta   90.00
_cell.angle_gamma   90.00
#
_symmetry.space_group_name_H-M   'P 1'
#
loop_
_entity.id
_entity.type
_entity.pdbx_description
1 polymer ?
#
loop_
_entity_poly.entity_id
_entity_poly.type
_entity_poly.pdbx_seq_one_letter_code
_entity_poly.pdbx_strand_id
1 'polypeptide(L)'
;MPLIQVFSDRCSFGEDCSFGEDCSFGEYCSFGKWCSFSKQCSFGEDCSFGEECSFGEECSFGEWCSFGKWCSFGEDCSFGEECSFEGKGEYIGDYPFLAFVGFGSRIGSKVYFFNLQDGIYVRCGCWLSDIAGFRERVKAKNADAMYLDLCDLVERKFNRKNSK
;
A
#
# COMPACT_ATOMS: atom_id res chain seq x y z
N MET A 1 21.84 -14.76 16.54
CA MET A 1 21.21 -15.09 15.24
C MET A 1 19.80 -14.55 15.33
N PRO A 2 19.34 -13.71 14.38
CA PRO A 2 17.92 -13.37 14.34
C PRO A 2 17.11 -14.65 14.11
N LEU A 3 15.95 -14.74 14.77
CA LEU A 3 15.05 -15.87 14.66
C LEU A 3 14.13 -15.62 13.47
N ILE A 4 14.49 -16.17 12.31
CA ILE A 4 13.64 -16.10 11.11
C ILE A 4 12.43 -17.01 11.33
N GLN A 5 11.21 -16.45 11.23
CA GLN A 5 9.97 -17.24 11.27
C GLN A 5 9.56 -17.60 9.84
N VAL A 6 9.60 -18.89 9.50
CA VAL A 6 9.23 -19.36 8.15
C VAL A 6 7.90 -20.10 8.21
N PHE A 7 6.96 -19.68 7.37
CA PHE A 7 5.67 -20.30 7.16
C PHE A 7 5.60 -20.84 5.73
N SER A 8 5.14 -22.09 5.59
CA SER A 8 5.04 -22.76 4.30
C SER A 8 3.87 -22.22 3.47
N ASP A 9 3.65 -22.79 2.29
CA ASP A 9 2.59 -22.34 1.39
C ASP A 9 1.20 -22.60 1.96
N ARG A 10 0.21 -21.85 1.47
CA ARG A 10 -1.22 -21.99 1.80
C ARG A 10 -1.52 -21.82 3.29
N CYS A 11 -0.80 -20.93 3.96
CA CYS A 11 -1.14 -20.56 5.32
C CYS A 11 -2.39 -19.67 5.36
N SER A 12 -3.14 -19.73 6.45
CA SER A 12 -4.28 -18.87 6.69
C SER A 12 -4.27 -18.38 8.12
N PHE A 13 -4.26 -17.07 8.28
CA PHE A 13 -4.25 -16.38 9.55
C PHE A 13 -5.52 -15.55 9.68
N GLY A 14 -6.13 -15.61 10.86
CA GLY A 14 -7.36 -14.90 11.17
C GLY A 14 -7.15 -13.39 11.36
N GLU A 15 -7.98 -12.80 12.20
CA GLU A 15 -7.87 -11.39 12.57
C GLU A 15 -6.80 -11.19 13.66
N ASP A 16 -6.33 -9.95 13.81
CA ASP A 16 -5.45 -9.50 14.91
C ASP A 16 -4.13 -10.27 15.06
N CYS A 17 -3.60 -10.82 13.97
CA CYS A 17 -2.32 -11.52 14.01
C CYS A 17 -1.14 -10.53 14.07
N SER A 18 -0.07 -10.91 14.76
CA SER A 18 1.15 -10.11 14.84
C SER A 18 2.36 -10.97 14.59
N PHE A 19 3.22 -10.51 13.69
CA PHE A 19 4.44 -11.21 13.27
C PHE A 19 5.66 -10.34 13.54
N GLY A 20 6.72 -10.98 14.03
CA GLY A 20 7.97 -10.33 14.39
C GLY A 20 8.77 -9.85 13.18
N GLU A 21 10.02 -9.49 13.44
CA GLU A 21 10.99 -9.19 12.39
C GLU A 21 11.37 -10.46 11.62
N ASP A 22 11.86 -10.30 10.39
CA ASP A 22 12.42 -11.38 9.57
C ASP A 22 11.47 -12.58 9.36
N CYS A 23 10.18 -12.32 9.11
CA CYS A 23 9.23 -13.38 8.77
C CYS A 23 9.27 -13.69 7.26
N SER A 24 9.06 -14.95 6.90
CA SER A 24 8.91 -15.38 5.51
C SER A 24 7.67 -16.25 5.36
N PHE A 25 6.78 -15.87 4.45
CA PHE A 25 5.57 -16.59 4.11
C PHE A 25 5.66 -17.09 2.68
N GLY A 26 5.35 -18.38 2.48
CA GLY A 26 5.28 -19.00 1.16
C GLY A 26 4.11 -18.49 0.33
N GLU A 27 3.80 -19.22 -0.74
CA GLU A 27 2.77 -18.84 -1.70
C GLU A 27 1.35 -19.05 -1.15
N TYR A 28 0.36 -18.37 -1.73
CA TYR A 28 -1.08 -18.54 -1.42
C TYR A 28 -1.45 -18.31 0.06
N CYS A 29 -0.72 -17.45 0.76
CA CYS A 29 -1.03 -17.13 2.14
C CYS A 29 -2.19 -16.14 2.23
N SER A 30 -3.09 -16.32 3.20
CA SER A 30 -4.20 -15.41 3.46
C SER A 30 -4.14 -14.86 4.88
N PHE A 31 -4.27 -13.54 5.01
CA PHE A 31 -4.27 -12.83 6.28
C PHE A 31 -5.58 -12.07 6.43
N GLY A 32 -6.23 -12.24 7.58
CA GLY A 32 -7.46 -11.55 7.93
C GLY A 32 -7.26 -10.05 8.18
N LYS A 33 -8.10 -9.48 9.04
CA LYS A 33 -8.05 -8.05 9.39
C LYS A 33 -7.01 -7.76 10.45
N TRP A 34 -6.54 -6.52 10.50
CA TRP A 34 -5.69 -6.00 11.58
C TRP A 34 -4.38 -6.79 11.80
N CYS A 35 -3.89 -7.45 10.77
CA CYS A 35 -2.61 -8.16 10.85
C CYS A 35 -1.45 -7.17 10.80
N SER A 36 -0.48 -7.35 11.70
CA SER A 36 0.70 -6.49 11.80
C SER A 36 1.97 -7.29 11.53
N PHE A 37 2.79 -6.77 10.62
CA PHE A 37 4.09 -7.32 10.24
C PHE A 37 5.15 -6.28 10.53
N SER A 38 6.21 -6.71 11.21
CA SER A 38 7.29 -5.81 11.62
C SER A 38 8.22 -5.53 10.43
N LYS A 39 9.53 -5.54 10.62
CA LYS A 39 10.50 -5.24 9.55
C LYS A 39 10.87 -6.50 8.77
N GLN A 40 11.31 -6.32 7.53
CA GLN A 40 11.99 -7.36 6.74
C GLN A 40 11.16 -8.63 6.53
N CYS A 41 9.82 -8.49 6.52
CA CYS A 41 8.92 -9.58 6.20
C CYS A 41 8.82 -9.81 4.69
N SER A 42 8.87 -11.07 4.26
CA SER A 42 8.76 -11.45 2.85
C SER A 42 7.53 -12.33 2.63
N PHE A 43 6.80 -12.06 1.56
CA PHE A 43 5.59 -12.79 1.17
C PHE A 43 5.74 -13.30 -0.26
N GLY A 44 5.49 -14.59 -0.46
CA GLY A 44 5.48 -15.21 -1.79
C GLY A 44 4.32 -14.74 -2.67
N GLU A 45 4.10 -15.46 -3.77
CA GLU A 45 3.06 -15.16 -4.75
C GLU A 45 1.65 -15.42 -4.19
N ASP A 46 0.65 -14.78 -4.80
CA ASP A 46 -0.78 -14.99 -4.52
C ASP A 46 -1.18 -14.75 -3.04
N CYS A 47 -0.45 -13.90 -2.33
CA CYS A 47 -0.78 -13.58 -0.95
C CYS A 47 -1.91 -12.55 -0.87
N SER A 48 -2.87 -12.76 0.03
CA SER A 48 -4.02 -11.88 0.21
C SER A 48 -4.08 -11.31 1.61
N PHE A 49 -4.21 -9.99 1.71
CA PHE A 49 -4.27 -9.26 2.97
C PHE A 49 -5.62 -8.56 3.12
N GLY A 50 -6.29 -8.81 4.23
CA GLY A 50 -7.56 -8.20 4.59
C GLY A 50 -7.48 -6.69 4.85
N GLU A 51 -8.40 -6.19 5.66
CA GLU A 51 -8.48 -4.77 5.97
C GLU A 51 -7.52 -4.40 7.11
N GLU A 52 -7.00 -3.18 7.09
CA GLU A 52 -6.20 -2.58 8.18
C GLU A 52 -4.91 -3.34 8.51
N CYS A 53 -4.34 -4.08 7.56
CA CYS A 53 -3.04 -4.69 7.73
C CYS A 53 -1.91 -3.64 7.71
N SER A 54 -0.91 -3.81 8.56
CA SER A 54 0.22 -2.89 8.65
C SER A 54 1.53 -3.61 8.42
N PHE A 55 2.35 -3.07 7.54
CA PHE A 55 3.66 -3.60 7.18
C PHE A 55 4.72 -2.59 7.56
N GLY A 56 5.76 -3.04 8.25
CA GLY A 56 6.90 -2.23 8.63
C GLY A 56 7.81 -1.90 7.45
N GLU A 57 9.07 -1.64 7.77
CA GLU A 57 10.10 -1.29 6.79
C GLU A 57 10.60 -2.55 6.06
N GLU A 58 11.04 -2.36 4.81
CA GLU A 58 11.71 -3.39 4.00
C GLU A 58 10.89 -4.68 3.80
N CYS A 59 9.56 -4.58 3.80
CA CYS A 59 8.72 -5.72 3.45
C CYS A 59 8.73 -5.96 1.93
N SER A 60 8.76 -7.22 1.52
CA SER A 60 8.70 -7.60 0.11
C SER A 60 7.49 -8.49 -0.18
N PHE A 61 6.80 -8.19 -1.27
CA PHE A 61 5.63 -8.92 -1.73
C PHE A 61 5.90 -9.49 -3.12
N GLY A 62 5.64 -10.78 -3.32
CA GLY A 62 5.72 -11.44 -4.62
C GLY A 62 4.63 -10.97 -5.58
N GLU A 63 4.50 -11.67 -6.70
CA GLU A 63 3.49 -11.38 -7.72
C GLU A 63 2.07 -11.65 -7.20
N TRP A 64 1.07 -11.01 -7.81
CA TRP A 64 -0.36 -11.25 -7.57
C TRP A 64 -0.85 -11.03 -6.13
N CYS A 65 -0.10 -10.27 -5.33
CA CYS A 65 -0.54 -9.96 -3.97
C CYS A 65 -1.69 -8.95 -3.96
N SER A 66 -2.68 -9.16 -3.10
CA SER A 66 -3.84 -8.27 -2.98
C SER A 66 -3.95 -7.63 -1.59
N PHE A 67 -4.19 -6.33 -1.56
CA PHE A 67 -4.29 -5.55 -0.33
C PHE A 67 -5.67 -4.95 -0.15
N GLY A 68 -6.31 -5.27 0.97
CA GLY A 68 -7.58 -4.71 1.37
C GLY A 68 -7.51 -3.24 1.77
N LYS A 69 -8.64 -2.75 2.27
CA LYS A 69 -8.81 -1.35 2.66
C LYS A 69 -7.88 -0.99 3.81
N TRP A 70 -7.29 0.21 3.73
CA TRP A 70 -6.50 0.80 4.82
C TRP A 70 -5.24 0.00 5.18
N CYS A 71 -4.77 -0.86 4.28
CA CYS A 71 -3.43 -1.41 4.39
C CYS A 71 -2.40 -0.28 4.37
N SER A 72 -1.38 -0.38 5.22
CA SER A 72 -0.34 0.62 5.34
C SER A 72 1.04 0.01 5.26
N PHE A 73 1.92 0.68 4.51
CA PHE A 73 3.28 0.22 4.25
C PHE A 73 4.30 1.19 4.87
N GLY A 74 5.38 0.62 5.39
CA GLY A 74 6.56 1.35 5.84
C GLY A 74 7.47 1.74 4.68
N GLU A 75 8.68 2.18 5.01
CA GLU A 75 9.68 2.59 4.04
C GLU A 75 10.25 1.38 3.30
N ASP A 76 10.70 1.60 2.06
CA ASP A 76 11.40 0.61 1.23
C ASP A 76 10.68 -0.74 1.03
N CYS A 77 9.35 -0.74 1.08
CA CYS A 77 8.57 -1.91 0.68
C CYS A 77 8.61 -2.12 -0.84
N SER A 78 8.73 -3.36 -1.28
CA SER A 78 8.77 -3.76 -2.69
C SER A 78 7.63 -4.70 -3.06
N PHE A 79 7.16 -4.61 -4.31
CA PHE A 79 5.99 -5.33 -4.80
C PHE A 79 6.34 -5.98 -6.13
N GLY A 80 5.97 -7.25 -6.29
CA GLY A 80 6.03 -7.99 -7.55
C GLY A 80 4.87 -7.61 -8.46
N GLU A 81 4.94 -8.07 -9.71
CA GLU A 81 3.96 -7.73 -10.75
C GLU A 81 2.52 -8.04 -10.33
N GLU A 82 1.57 -7.30 -10.91
CA GLU A 82 0.13 -7.53 -10.76
C GLU A 82 -0.40 -7.49 -9.31
N CYS A 83 0.35 -6.88 -8.39
CA CYS A 83 -0.22 -6.55 -7.09
C CYS A 83 -1.36 -5.54 -7.22
N SER A 84 -2.40 -5.69 -6.40
CA SER A 84 -3.59 -4.83 -6.45
C SER A 84 -3.94 -4.21 -5.10
N PHE A 85 -4.46 -2.98 -5.14
CA PHE A 85 -4.82 -2.22 -3.95
C PHE A 85 -6.31 -1.90 -3.96
N GLU A 86 -7.01 -2.34 -2.91
CA GLU A 86 -8.43 -2.07 -2.68
C GLU A 86 -9.36 -2.44 -3.85
N GLY A 87 -8.97 -3.44 -4.64
CA GLY A 87 -9.73 -3.86 -5.83
C GLY A 87 -9.82 -2.78 -6.91
N LYS A 88 -8.90 -1.80 -6.93
CA LYS A 88 -8.84 -0.72 -7.92
C LYS A 88 -7.98 -1.04 -9.14
N GLY A 89 -7.55 -2.28 -9.26
CA GLY A 89 -6.70 -2.76 -10.35
C GLY A 89 -5.25 -2.92 -9.92
N GLU A 90 -4.47 -3.38 -10.88
CA GLU A 90 -3.04 -3.64 -10.77
C GLU A 90 -2.26 -2.33 -10.89
N TYR A 91 -1.13 -2.24 -10.19
CA TYR A 91 -0.23 -1.10 -10.35
C TYR A 91 0.58 -1.19 -11.65
N ILE A 92 1.11 -0.05 -12.10
CA ILE A 92 1.98 0.04 -13.27
C ILE A 92 3.32 0.70 -12.94
N GLY A 93 4.36 0.29 -13.66
CA GLY A 93 5.72 0.83 -13.57
C GLY A 93 6.47 0.45 -12.30
N ASP A 94 7.65 1.05 -12.08
CA ASP A 94 8.57 0.62 -11.00
C ASP A 94 8.09 0.96 -9.57
N TYR A 95 6.95 1.62 -9.39
CA TYR A 95 6.56 2.15 -8.07
C TYR A 95 5.04 2.17 -7.87
N PRO A 96 4.48 1.29 -7.02
CA PRO A 96 3.04 1.09 -6.92
C PRO A 96 2.30 2.24 -6.25
N PHE A 97 2.94 2.93 -5.30
CA PHE A 97 2.32 4.08 -4.64
C PHE A 97 3.34 5.08 -4.08
N LEU A 98 2.87 6.28 -3.73
CA LEU A 98 3.57 7.23 -2.88
C LEU A 98 2.71 7.54 -1.65
N ALA A 99 3.34 7.54 -0.48
CA ALA A 99 2.67 7.87 0.77
C ALA A 99 3.28 9.15 1.37
N PHE A 100 2.41 10.05 1.84
CA PHE A 100 2.83 11.28 2.51
C PHE A 100 2.25 11.32 3.93
N VAL A 101 3.13 11.39 4.92
CA VAL A 101 2.78 11.42 6.35
C VAL A 101 2.58 12.87 6.80
N GLY A 102 1.64 13.08 7.72
CA GLY A 102 1.33 14.41 8.26
C GLY A 102 0.25 15.15 7.49
N PHE A 103 -0.36 14.50 6.50
CA PHE A 103 -1.44 15.06 5.69
C PHE A 103 -2.77 14.46 6.16
N GLY A 104 -3.59 15.29 6.81
CA GLY A 104 -4.94 14.91 7.25
C GLY A 104 -5.35 15.61 8.54
N SER A 105 -6.49 15.19 9.10
CA SER A 105 -7.04 15.79 10.32
C SER A 105 -6.40 15.29 11.63
N ARG A 106 -5.53 14.28 11.56
CA ARG A 106 -4.88 13.66 12.73
C ARG A 106 -3.37 13.61 12.54
N ILE A 107 -2.62 13.73 13.63
CA ILE A 107 -1.16 13.51 13.65
C ILE A 107 -0.87 12.11 13.11
N GLY A 108 0.10 12.00 12.21
CA GLY A 108 0.47 10.73 11.58
C GLY A 108 -0.46 10.26 10.46
N SER A 109 -1.48 11.05 10.07
CA SER A 109 -2.32 10.72 8.91
C SER A 109 -1.47 10.54 7.67
N LYS A 110 -1.79 9.51 6.88
CA LYS A 110 -1.13 9.22 5.61
C LYS A 110 -2.10 9.47 4.46
N VAL A 111 -1.59 10.05 3.38
CA VAL A 111 -2.25 10.09 2.08
C VAL A 111 -1.48 9.21 1.12
N TYR A 112 -2.16 8.23 0.52
CA TYR A 112 -1.59 7.34 -0.48
C TYR A 112 -2.04 7.76 -1.87
N PHE A 113 -1.11 7.70 -2.82
CA PHE A 113 -1.33 7.84 -4.25
C PHE A 113 -0.92 6.53 -4.92
N PHE A 114 -1.88 5.78 -5.45
CA PHE A 114 -1.62 4.52 -6.15
C PHE A 114 -1.49 4.77 -7.65
N ASN A 115 -0.45 4.22 -8.28
CA ASN A 115 -0.20 4.31 -9.72
C ASN A 115 -0.79 3.08 -10.42
N LEU A 116 -2.07 3.13 -10.77
CA LEU A 116 -2.80 1.98 -11.31
C LEU A 116 -3.00 2.09 -12.82
N GLN A 117 -3.31 0.97 -13.47
CA GLN A 117 -3.57 0.91 -14.92
C GLN A 117 -4.62 1.94 -15.38
N ASP A 118 -5.69 2.13 -14.60
CA ASP A 118 -6.78 3.08 -14.89
C ASP A 118 -6.51 4.51 -14.40
N GLY A 119 -5.29 4.77 -13.90
CA GLY A 119 -4.84 6.09 -13.46
C GLY A 119 -4.48 6.17 -11.99
N ILE A 120 -4.33 7.41 -11.50
CA ILE A 120 -3.84 7.67 -10.15
C ILE A 120 -5.01 7.74 -9.18
N TYR A 121 -5.02 6.84 -8.19
CA TYR A 121 -6.00 6.84 -7.11
C TYR A 121 -5.43 7.41 -5.83
N VAL A 122 -6.23 8.21 -5.12
CA VAL A 122 -5.84 8.87 -3.88
C VAL A 122 -6.67 8.37 -2.71
N ARG A 123 -6.01 7.82 -1.70
CA ARG A 123 -6.60 7.43 -0.41
C ARG A 123 -6.22 8.44 0.64
N CYS A 124 -7.23 9.08 1.23
CA CYS A 124 -7.09 10.05 2.31
C CYS A 124 -8.13 9.74 3.40
N GLY A 125 -7.72 8.97 4.41
CA GLY A 125 -8.63 8.48 5.46
C GLY A 125 -9.69 7.54 4.89
N CYS A 126 -10.97 7.83 5.14
CA CYS A 126 -12.10 7.06 4.61
C CYS A 126 -12.42 7.36 3.13
N TRP A 127 -11.73 8.32 2.52
CA TRP A 127 -12.02 8.75 1.17
C TRP A 127 -11.04 8.13 0.16
N LEU A 128 -11.59 7.62 -0.95
CA LEU A 128 -10.86 7.04 -2.08
C LEU A 128 -11.53 7.49 -3.38
N SER A 129 -10.77 8.09 -4.28
CA SER A 129 -11.18 8.37 -5.67
C SER A 129 -9.92 8.54 -6.54
N ASP A 130 -10.10 8.70 -7.84
CA ASP A 130 -9.06 9.21 -8.73
C ASP A 130 -8.56 10.62 -8.30
N ILE A 131 -7.40 10.98 -8.84
CA ILE A 131 -6.72 12.25 -8.54
C ILE A 131 -7.53 13.49 -8.96
N ALA A 132 -8.37 13.41 -10.01
CA ALA A 132 -9.20 14.54 -10.42
C ALA A 132 -10.30 14.81 -9.39
N GLY A 133 -11.01 13.75 -8.96
CA GLY A 133 -11.97 13.83 -7.86
C GLY A 133 -11.35 14.31 -6.55
N PHE A 134 -10.07 14.00 -6.31
CA PHE A 134 -9.36 14.50 -5.12
C PHE A 134 -9.12 16.01 -5.21
N ARG A 135 -8.67 16.52 -6.35
CA ARG A 135 -8.50 17.96 -6.59
C ARG A 135 -9.81 18.72 -6.42
N GLU A 136 -10.93 18.18 -6.92
CA GLU A 136 -12.25 18.77 -6.74
C GLU A 136 -12.64 18.84 -5.26
N ARG A 137 -12.40 17.76 -4.50
CA ARG A 137 -12.68 17.72 -3.06
C ARG A 137 -11.84 18.73 -2.27
N VAL A 138 -10.54 18.85 -2.58
CA VAL A 138 -9.64 19.83 -1.94
C VAL A 138 -10.18 21.25 -2.14
N LYS A 139 -10.56 21.60 -3.37
CA LYS A 139 -11.18 22.90 -3.69
C LYS A 139 -12.51 23.10 -2.96
N ALA A 140 -13.40 22.11 -3.01
CA ALA A 140 -14.73 22.18 -2.39
C ALA A 140 -14.69 22.32 -0.86
N LYS A 141 -13.65 21.77 -0.22
CA LYS A 141 -13.45 21.87 1.24
C LYS A 141 -12.58 23.06 1.65
N ASN A 142 -12.10 23.87 0.69
CA ASN A 142 -11.12 24.93 0.92
C ASN A 142 -9.92 24.41 1.74
N ALA A 143 -9.47 23.20 1.42
CA ALA A 143 -8.32 22.58 2.06
C ALA A 143 -7.02 23.21 1.55
N ASP A 144 -5.93 22.95 2.27
CA ASP A 144 -4.61 23.52 1.98
C ASP A 144 -4.20 23.32 0.52
N ALA A 145 -3.73 24.39 -0.13
CA ALA A 145 -3.25 24.36 -1.51
C ALA A 145 -2.10 23.37 -1.70
N MET A 146 -1.36 23.06 -0.64
CA MET A 146 -0.31 22.03 -0.61
C MET A 146 -0.81 20.66 -1.12
N TYR A 147 -2.08 20.31 -0.95
CA TYR A 147 -2.63 19.06 -1.51
C TYR A 147 -2.67 19.07 -3.05
N LEU A 148 -2.86 20.23 -3.67
CA LEU A 148 -2.84 20.35 -5.13
C LEU A 148 -1.40 20.26 -5.66
N ASP A 149 -0.44 20.90 -4.97
CA ASP A 149 0.98 20.79 -5.30
C ASP A 149 1.47 19.33 -5.20
N LEU A 150 0.95 18.59 -4.20
CA LEU A 150 1.22 17.18 -4.04
C LEU A 150 0.74 16.34 -5.23
N CYS A 151 -0.47 16.64 -5.72
CA CYS A 151 -1.01 15.99 -6.92
C CYS A 151 -0.12 16.23 -8.14
N ASP A 152 0.30 17.48 -8.36
CA ASP A 152 1.18 17.85 -9.48
C ASP A 152 2.53 17.10 -9.41
N LEU A 153 3.10 16.99 -8.20
CA LEU A 153 4.35 16.29 -7.96
C LEU A 153 4.22 14.78 -8.24
N VAL A 154 3.14 14.16 -7.79
CA VAL A 154 2.86 12.74 -7.99
C VAL A 154 2.66 12.43 -9.47
N GLU A 155 1.82 13.20 -10.18
CA GLU A 155 1.58 13.03 -11.62
C GLU A 155 2.89 13.10 -12.41
N ARG A 156 3.74 14.11 -12.13
CA ARG A 156 5.05 14.23 -12.78
C ARG A 156 5.95 13.03 -12.52
N LYS A 157 5.92 12.48 -11.31
CA LYS A 157 6.77 11.34 -10.91
C LYS A 157 6.29 10.04 -11.57
N PHE A 158 4.99 9.76 -11.56
CA PHE A 158 4.44 8.56 -12.18
C PHE A 158 4.51 8.60 -13.71
N ASN A 159 4.16 9.73 -14.34
CA ASN A 159 4.24 9.84 -15.80
C ASN A 159 5.68 9.68 -16.34
N ARG A 160 6.68 10.19 -15.61
CA ARG A 160 8.09 10.00 -15.99
C ARG A 160 8.52 8.54 -15.91
N LYS A 161 8.02 7.79 -14.93
CA LYS A 161 8.35 6.36 -14.78
C LYS A 161 7.66 5.48 -15.82
N ASN A 162 6.44 5.84 -16.24
CA ASN A 162 5.70 5.10 -17.27
C ASN A 162 6.22 5.33 -18.71
N SER A 163 7.16 6.25 -18.93
CA SER A 163 7.68 6.61 -20.26
C SER A 163 9.01 5.93 -20.62
N LYS A 164 9.45 4.94 -19.83
CA LYS A 164 10.65 4.13 -20.08
C LYS A 164 10.25 2.75 -20.58
#